data_AF-A0A1J5RT99-F1
#
_entry.id   AF-A0A1J5RT99-F1
#
_cell.length_a   1.000
_cell.length_b   1.000
_cell.length_c   1.000
_cell.angle_alpha   90.00
_cell.angle_beta   90.00
_cell.angle_gamma   90.00
#
_symmetry.space_group_name_H-M   'P 1'
#
loop_
_entity.id
_entity.type
_entity.pdbx_description
1 polymer ?
#
loop_
_entity_poly.entity_id
_entity_poly.type
_entity_poly.pdbx_seq_one_letter_code
_entity_poly.pdbx_strand_id
1 'polypeptide(L)' 'MNKSPYQQAYYAPNPTAFTLYMRRSLPWQGLRFLAINLKMLKLIARSH' A
#
# COMPACT_ATOMS: atom_id res chain seq x y z
N MET A 1 -8.89 -27.38 -35.98
CA MET A 1 -8.02 -26.41 -35.27
C MET A 1 -8.51 -26.30 -33.82
N ASN A 2 -7.96 -27.12 -32.93
CA ASN A 2 -8.36 -27.19 -31.52
C ASN A 2 -7.65 -26.07 -30.74
N LYS A 3 -8.41 -25.11 -30.19
CA LYS A 3 -7.88 -24.08 -29.29
C LYS A 3 -7.72 -24.68 -27.89
N SER A 4 -6.49 -24.70 -27.39
CA SER A 4 -6.14 -25.27 -26.08
C SER A 4 -6.67 -24.38 -24.94
N PRO A 5 -7.29 -24.94 -23.88
CA PRO A 5 -7.98 -24.18 -22.82
C PRO A 5 -7.05 -23.53 -21.77
N TYR A 6 -5.77 -23.35 -22.08
CA TYR A 6 -4.77 -22.78 -21.16
C TYR A 6 -4.27 -21.40 -21.61
N GLN A 7 -5.02 -20.71 -22.47
CA GLN A 7 -4.64 -19.37 -22.90
C GLN A 7 -5.07 -18.34 -21.85
N GLN A 8 -4.13 -18.03 -20.95
CA GLN A 8 -3.81 -16.65 -20.58
C GLN A 8 -4.96 -15.80 -19.99
N ALA A 9 -6.03 -16.42 -19.50
CA ALA A 9 -7.17 -15.77 -18.87
C ALA A 9 -7.09 -15.83 -17.32
N TYR A 10 -6.04 -16.42 -16.76
CA TYR A 10 -5.68 -16.18 -15.36
C TYR A 10 -5.03 -14.80 -15.26
N TYR A 11 -5.82 -13.76 -15.53
CA TYR A 11 -5.50 -12.42 -15.07
C TYR A 11 -5.53 -12.50 -13.54
N ALA A 12 -4.40 -12.87 -12.93
CA ALA A 12 -4.14 -12.43 -11.58
C ALA A 12 -4.45 -10.94 -11.60
N PRO A 13 -5.36 -10.43 -10.75
CA PRO A 13 -5.75 -9.03 -10.78
C PRO A 13 -4.48 -8.22 -10.55
N ASN A 14 -3.86 -7.79 -11.65
CA ASN A 14 -2.63 -7.04 -11.58
C ASN A 14 -2.98 -5.81 -10.77
N PRO A 15 -2.26 -5.54 -9.67
CA PRO A 15 -2.61 -4.46 -8.77
C PRO A 15 -2.77 -3.20 -9.61
N THR A 16 -3.99 -2.67 -9.61
CA THR A 16 -4.38 -1.52 -10.42
C THR A 16 -3.39 -0.39 -10.17
N ALA A 17 -3.17 0.49 -11.17
CA ALA A 17 -2.22 1.61 -11.04
C ALA A 17 -2.41 2.43 -9.74
N PHE A 18 -3.64 2.46 -9.22
CA PHE A 18 -4.01 2.99 -7.91
C PHE A 18 -3.30 2.31 -6.72
N THR A 19 -3.27 0.97 -6.67
CA THR A 19 -2.59 0.18 -5.63
C THR A 19 -1.07 0.36 -5.69
N LEU A 20 -0.51 0.48 -6.90
CA LEU A 20 0.91 0.80 -7.11
C LEU A 20 1.24 2.24 -6.68
N TYR A 21 0.35 3.20 -6.97
CA TYR A 21 0.51 4.60 -6.55
C TYR A 21 0.46 4.74 -5.02
N MET A 22 -0.47 4.04 -4.36
CA MET A 22 -0.52 3.97 -2.89
C MET A 22 0.77 3.40 -2.28
N ARG A 23 1.38 2.38 -2.91
CA ARG A 23 2.68 1.82 -2.47
C ARG A 23 3.86 2.77 -2.73
N ARG A 24 3.81 3.59 -3.79
CA ARG A 24 4.89 4.53 -4.18
C ARG A 24 4.78 5.91 -3.54
N SER A 25 3.62 6.27 -2.98
CA SER A 25 3.38 7.62 -2.45
C SER A 25 4.28 7.94 -1.24
N LEU A 26 5.45 8.54 -1.52
CA LEU A 26 6.35 9.15 -0.55
C LEU A 26 5.63 10.12 0.41
N PRO A 27 4.64 10.93 -0.04
CA PRO A 27 3.86 11.76 0.87
C PRO A 27 3.06 10.93 1.88
N TRP A 28 2.48 9.80 1.47
CA TRP A 28 1.72 8.92 2.34
C TRP A 28 2.61 8.15 3.32
N GLN A 29 3.80 7.74 2.89
CA GLN A 29 4.83 7.21 3.81
C GLN A 29 5.23 8.25 4.85
N GLY A 30 5.46 9.50 4.45
CA GLY A 30 5.78 10.60 5.36
C GLY A 30 4.67 10.88 6.37
N LEU A 31 3.41 10.92 5.93
CA LEU A 31 2.25 11.11 6.82
C LEU A 31 2.09 9.96 7.82
N ARG A 32 2.26 8.71 7.39
CA ARG A 32 2.22 7.55 8.31
C ARG A 32 3.36 7.57 9.32
N PHE A 33 4.58 7.92 8.89
CA PHE A 33 5.72 8.08 9.77
C PHE A 33 5.46 9.19 10.80
N LEU A 34 4.99 10.36 10.35
CA LEU A 34 4.67 11.48 11.22
C LEU A 34 3.57 11.14 12.23
N ALA A 35 2.50 10.47 11.80
CA ALA A 35 1.40 10.05 12.67
C ALA A 35 1.86 9.10 13.80
N ILE A 36 2.76 8.16 13.50
CA ILE A 36 3.35 7.26 14.51
C ILE A 36 4.24 8.06 15.49
N ASN A 37 5.12 8.90 14.96
CA ASN A 37 6.02 9.73 15.78
C ASN A 37 5.22 10.68 16.70
N LEU A 38 4.17 11.31 16.20
CA LEU A 38 3.29 12.17 17.00
C LEU A 38 2.54 11.39 18.08
N LYS A 39 2.10 10.16 17.80
CA LYS A 39 1.46 9.31 18.82
C LYS A 39 2.42 8.93 19.94
N MET A 40 3.66 8.57 19.60
CA MET A 40 4.72 8.26 20.57
C MET A 40 5.05 9.51 21.42
N LEU A 41 5.23 10.67 20.78
CA LEU A 41 5.46 11.95 21.44
C LEU A 41 4.31 12.31 22.40
N LYS A 42 3.06 12.16 21.95
CA LYS A 42 1.88 12.42 22.77
C LYS A 42 1.76 11.47 23.96
N LEU A 43 2.14 10.20 23.80
CA LEU A 43 2.18 9.22 24.89
C LEU A 43 3.20 9.63 25.95
N ILE A 44 4.44 9.94 25.52
CA ILE A 44 5.53 10.39 26.41
C ILE A 44 5.16 11.69 27.12
N ALA A 45 4.62 12.67 26.40
CA ALA A 45 4.22 13.97 26.94
C ALA A 45 3.05 13.90 27.94
N ARG A 46 2.22 12.85 27.88
CA ARG A 46 1.13 12.63 28.86
C ARG A 46 1.56 11.76 30.05
N SER A 47 2.70 11.10 29.96
CA SER A 47 3.26 10.24 31.02
C SER A 47 4.18 10.98 31.98
N HIS A 48 4.48 12.26 31.72
CA HIS A 48 5.15 13.19 32.63
C HIS A 48 4.12 14.18 33.20
#